data_AF-A0AAJ1U5F2-F1
#
_entry.id   AF-A0AAJ1U5F2-F1
#
_cell.length_a   1.000
_cell.length_b   1.000
_cell.length_c   1.000
_cell.angle_alpha   90.00
_cell.angle_beta   90.00
_cell.angle_gamma   90.00
#
_symmetry.space_group_name_H-M   'P 1'
#
loop_
_entity.id
_entity.type
_entity.pdbx_description
1 polymer ?
#
loop_
_entity_poly.entity_id
_entity_poly.type
_entity_poly.pdbx_seq_one_letter_code
_entity_poly.pdbx_strand_id
1 'polypeptide(L)'
;MIVTSKLRLCFAFLIGCSASLSYAQSLDLTGLLNQTESDFNQGIKDGEQLERDAARRAAERSRNNNIRCISVSGDFTCLDCIAEDINISGGPGYIDNTWSSPSICTGYNGLEGSYNYTMRSNFDTVCSGTFQVTSKAQSGVTINVYDTCNLSYVSEY
;
A
#
# COMPACT_ATOMS: atom_id res chain seq x y z
N MET A 1 21.94 46.50 25.39
CA MET A 1 22.73 46.67 26.63
C MET A 1 21.75 47.02 27.73
N ILE A 2 21.59 46.20 28.79
CA ILE A 2 22.44 46.16 30.02
C ILE A 2 22.38 47.54 30.70
N VAL A 3 21.80 47.72 31.89
CA VAL A 3 22.28 47.35 33.26
C VAL A 3 21.01 47.22 34.16
N THR A 4 20.64 46.15 34.88
CA THR A 4 21.25 45.34 35.97
C THR A 4 21.61 46.07 37.28
N SER A 5 20.71 46.03 38.28
CA SER A 5 21.03 46.03 39.73
C SER A 5 19.74 45.83 40.54
N LYS A 6 19.63 45.12 41.68
CA LYS A 6 20.40 44.10 42.44
C LYS A 6 19.74 44.09 43.85
N LEU A 7 19.58 42.91 44.48
CA LEU A 7 19.62 42.70 45.96
C LEU A 7 18.44 43.27 46.83
N ARG A 8 18.02 42.71 48.00
CA ARG A 8 18.43 41.54 48.84
C ARG A 8 17.26 40.99 49.72
N LEU A 9 17.34 39.67 50.06
CA LEU A 9 17.25 38.99 51.39
C LEU A 9 16.49 39.65 52.59
N CYS A 10 15.90 38.98 53.60
CA CYS A 10 15.61 37.55 53.95
C CYS A 10 14.75 37.50 55.26
N PHE A 11 14.67 36.31 55.91
CA PHE A 11 14.10 35.94 57.23
C PHE A 11 12.61 35.52 57.21
N ALA A 12 12.24 34.23 57.36
CA ALA A 12 12.45 33.24 58.45
C ALA A 12 11.47 33.47 59.64
N PHE A 13 10.36 32.72 59.77
CA PHE A 13 10.15 31.35 60.32
C PHE A 13 10.00 31.31 61.87
N LEU A 14 9.11 30.43 62.38
CA LEU A 14 8.71 30.20 63.80
C LEU A 14 7.77 31.28 64.39
N ILE A 15 6.74 31.06 65.24
CA ILE A 15 6.04 29.91 65.90
C ILE A 15 4.64 30.47 66.35
N GLY A 16 3.54 29.76 66.64
CA GLY A 16 3.15 28.33 66.69
C GLY A 16 1.88 28.14 67.57
N CYS A 17 1.24 26.94 67.55
CA CYS A 17 0.00 26.55 68.29
C CYS A 17 -1.33 27.27 67.91
N SER A 18 -2.53 26.65 67.96
CA SER A 18 -2.91 25.25 68.25
C SER A 18 -4.41 25.01 67.93
N ALA A 19 -4.77 23.81 67.43
CA ALA A 19 -6.11 23.17 67.48
C ALA A 19 -7.35 23.95 66.97
N SER A 20 -8.33 23.37 66.29
CA SER A 20 -8.54 22.00 65.79
C SER A 20 -9.73 22.03 64.84
N LEU A 21 -9.72 21.27 63.75
CA LEU A 21 -10.97 20.73 63.21
C LEU A 21 -10.72 19.36 62.57
N SER A 22 -11.35 18.37 63.15
CA SER A 22 -11.36 16.99 62.69
C SER A 22 -12.07 16.89 61.34
N TYR A 23 -11.30 16.56 60.29
CA TYR A 23 -11.85 15.80 59.16
C TYR A 23 -11.18 14.44 59.17
N ALA A 24 -11.90 13.46 59.70
CA ALA A 24 -11.66 12.09 59.32
C ALA A 24 -11.89 12.02 57.80
N GLN A 25 -10.83 11.71 57.05
CA GLN A 25 -10.98 11.32 55.66
C GLN A 25 -11.66 9.95 55.66
N SER A 26 -12.99 9.95 55.59
CA SER A 26 -13.73 8.77 55.15
C SER A 26 -13.22 8.46 53.74
N LEU A 27 -12.42 7.41 53.61
CA LEU A 27 -12.18 6.78 52.32
C LEU A 27 -13.54 6.36 51.77
N ASP A 28 -14.07 7.15 50.84
CA ASP A 28 -15.27 6.82 50.09
C ASP A 28 -14.91 5.67 49.14
N LEU A 29 -14.96 4.47 49.72
CA LEU A 29 -14.66 3.21 49.05
C LEU A 29 -15.59 3.00 47.85
N THR A 30 -16.80 3.55 47.92
CA THR A 30 -17.81 3.53 46.85
C THR A 30 -17.36 4.38 45.66
N GLY A 31 -16.80 5.56 45.91
CA GLY A 31 -16.18 6.39 44.87
C GLY A 31 -15.03 5.69 44.15
N LEU A 32 -14.11 5.08 44.90
CA LEU A 32 -12.97 4.32 44.34
C LEU A 32 -13.41 3.08 43.54
N LEU A 33 -14.43 2.35 44.01
CA LEU A 33 -14.99 1.19 43.30
C LEU A 33 -15.67 1.61 41.98
N ASN A 34 -16.51 2.65 42.00
CA ASN A 34 -17.16 3.16 40.78
C ASN A 34 -16.14 3.66 39.74
N GLN A 35 -15.06 4.29 40.20
CA GLN A 35 -14.01 4.82 39.34
C GLN A 35 -13.18 3.68 38.71
N THR A 36 -12.80 2.67 39.49
CA THR A 36 -12.10 1.49 38.97
C THR A 36 -12.96 0.63 38.03
N GLU A 37 -14.27 0.51 38.29
CA GLU A 37 -15.20 -0.16 37.37
C GLU A 37 -15.38 0.62 36.05
N SER A 38 -15.40 1.95 36.11
CA SER A 38 -15.41 2.81 34.92
C SER A 38 -14.15 2.64 34.09
N ASP A 39 -12.96 2.70 34.71
CA ASP A 39 -11.67 2.58 34.04
C ASP A 39 -11.49 1.19 33.41
N PHE A 40 -11.94 0.13 34.10
CA PHE A 40 -11.93 -1.24 33.57
C PHE A 40 -12.85 -1.40 32.35
N ASN A 41 -14.08 -0.89 32.42
CA ASN A 41 -15.03 -0.91 31.31
C ASN A 41 -14.59 -0.05 30.12
N GLN A 42 -13.83 1.02 30.36
CA GLN A 42 -13.21 1.82 29.29
C GLN A 42 -12.06 1.04 28.64
N GLY A 43 -11.18 0.42 29.42
CA GLY A 43 -10.07 -0.40 28.92
C GLY A 43 -10.51 -1.58 28.04
N ILE A 44 -11.65 -2.21 28.34
CA ILE A 44 -12.23 -3.26 27.48
C ILE A 44 -12.64 -2.68 26.11
N LYS A 45 -13.37 -1.56 26.08
CA LYS A 45 -13.82 -0.92 24.84
C LYS A 45 -12.64 -0.45 23.98
N ASP A 46 -11.63 0.16 24.62
CA ASP A 46 -10.42 0.61 23.95
C ASP A 46 -9.63 -0.57 23.36
N GLY A 47 -9.61 -1.72 24.05
CA GLY A 47 -9.03 -2.98 23.56
C GLY A 47 -9.74 -3.55 22.34
N GLU A 48 -11.08 -3.70 22.39
CA GLU A 48 -11.90 -4.16 21.25
C GLU A 48 -11.76 -3.23 20.03
N GLN A 49 -11.66 -1.92 20.27
CA GLN A 49 -11.51 -0.92 19.22
C GLN A 49 -10.11 -0.95 18.60
N LEU A 50 -9.06 -1.16 19.41
CA LEU A 50 -7.68 -1.37 18.93
C LEU A 50 -7.56 -2.64 18.09
N GLU A 51 -8.19 -3.74 18.48
CA GLU A 51 -8.17 -5.01 17.72
C GLU A 51 -8.91 -4.86 16.38
N ARG A 52 -10.06 -4.17 16.37
CA ARG A 52 -10.79 -3.83 15.15
C ARG A 52 -9.98 -2.94 14.20
N ASP A 53 -9.30 -1.93 14.73
CA ASP A 53 -8.43 -1.06 13.93
C ASP A 53 -7.17 -1.78 13.42
N ALA A 54 -6.62 -2.72 14.20
CA ALA A 54 -5.52 -3.58 13.75
C ALA A 54 -5.97 -4.51 12.61
N ALA A 55 -7.14 -5.15 12.74
CA ALA A 55 -7.73 -5.98 11.69
C ALA A 55 -8.04 -5.15 10.42
N ARG A 56 -8.56 -3.92 10.58
CA ARG A 56 -8.78 -2.99 9.47
C ARG A 56 -7.48 -2.62 8.76
N ARG A 57 -6.43 -2.23 9.50
CA ARG A 57 -5.10 -1.91 8.93
C ARG A 57 -4.46 -3.13 8.26
N ALA A 58 -4.68 -4.34 8.78
CA ALA A 58 -4.22 -5.57 8.15
C ALA A 58 -4.96 -5.84 6.82
N ALA A 59 -6.29 -5.65 6.78
CA ALA A 59 -7.09 -5.77 5.56
C ALA A 59 -6.73 -4.69 4.51
N GLU A 60 -6.49 -3.45 4.92
CA GLU A 60 -6.05 -2.36 4.04
C GLU A 60 -4.64 -2.64 3.48
N ARG A 61 -3.70 -3.15 4.29
CA ARG A 61 -2.38 -3.62 3.81
C ARG A 61 -2.50 -4.81 2.86
N SER A 62 -3.40 -5.76 3.11
CA SER A 62 -3.63 -6.91 2.24
C SER A 62 -4.17 -6.49 0.87
N ARG A 63 -5.07 -5.49 0.80
CA ARG A 63 -5.56 -4.92 -0.47
C ARG A 63 -4.48 -4.23 -1.29
N ASN A 64 -3.55 -3.53 -0.65
CA ASN A 64 -2.46 -2.83 -1.35
C ASN A 64 -1.29 -3.75 -1.78
N ASN A 65 -1.18 -4.96 -1.21
CA ASN A 65 -0.06 -5.88 -1.45
C ASN A 65 -0.27 -6.87 -2.61
N ASN A 66 -1.37 -6.79 -3.37
CA ASN A 66 -1.69 -7.77 -4.42
C ASN A 66 -1.72 -7.16 -5.84
N ILE A 67 -0.85 -6.19 -6.10
CA ILE A 67 -0.55 -5.74 -7.47
C ILE A 67 0.33 -6.83 -8.11
N ARG A 68 -0.31 -7.83 -8.74
CA ARG A 68 0.40 -8.77 -9.63
C ARG A 68 0.68 -8.06 -10.94
N CYS A 69 1.94 -8.07 -11.38
CA CYS A 69 2.36 -7.63 -12.70
C CYS A 69 2.96 -8.81 -13.48
N ILE A 70 2.65 -8.89 -14.77
CA ILE A 70 3.31 -9.79 -15.72
C ILE A 70 4.14 -8.96 -16.70
N SER A 71 5.26 -9.49 -17.18
CA SER A 71 5.97 -8.91 -18.32
C SER A 71 5.35 -9.37 -19.65
N VAL A 72 5.47 -8.55 -20.68
CA VAL A 72 5.11 -8.91 -22.05
C VAL A 72 6.35 -8.81 -22.92
N SER A 73 6.62 -9.88 -23.65
CA SER A 73 7.72 -10.02 -24.61
C SER A 73 7.15 -10.28 -26.00
N GLY A 74 7.87 -9.82 -27.02
CA GLY A 74 7.51 -10.04 -28.43
C GLY A 74 8.70 -10.58 -29.21
N ASP A 75 8.45 -11.45 -30.17
CA ASP A 75 9.47 -11.97 -31.08
C ASP A 75 8.92 -12.15 -32.51
N PHE A 76 9.81 -12.08 -33.50
CA PHE A 76 9.47 -12.25 -34.91
C PHE A 76 9.92 -13.63 -35.41
N THR A 77 8.97 -14.42 -35.92
CA THR A 77 9.22 -15.76 -36.46
C THR A 77 9.71 -15.67 -37.92
N CYS A 78 10.91 -15.14 -38.13
CA CYS A 78 11.60 -15.12 -39.43
C CYS A 78 13.12 -15.07 -39.27
N LEU A 79 13.86 -15.36 -40.35
CA LEU A 79 15.34 -15.35 -40.33
C LEU A 79 15.85 -13.90 -40.18
N ASP A 80 16.78 -13.68 -39.26
CA ASP A 80 17.40 -12.39 -38.92
C ASP A 80 16.43 -11.26 -38.50
N CYS A 81 15.19 -11.61 -38.17
CA CYS A 81 14.20 -10.70 -37.61
C CYS A 81 14.33 -10.60 -36.09
N ILE A 82 14.25 -9.38 -35.55
CA ILE A 82 14.24 -9.11 -34.11
C ILE A 82 13.15 -8.08 -33.82
N ALA A 83 12.37 -8.27 -32.75
CA ALA A 83 11.47 -7.24 -32.25
C ALA A 83 12.28 -6.13 -31.56
N GLU A 84 12.23 -4.90 -32.09
CA GLU A 84 12.92 -3.74 -31.51
C GLU A 84 12.02 -3.01 -30.52
N ASP A 85 10.76 -2.79 -30.89
CA ASP A 85 9.73 -2.16 -30.06
C ASP A 85 8.54 -3.10 -29.90
N ILE A 86 8.00 -3.18 -28.68
CA ILE A 86 6.68 -3.76 -28.39
C ILE A 86 5.90 -2.78 -27.50
N ASN A 87 4.62 -2.57 -27.82
CA ASN A 87 3.75 -1.63 -27.12
C ASN A 87 2.36 -2.25 -26.94
N ILE A 88 1.83 -2.21 -25.73
CA ILE A 88 0.58 -2.86 -25.32
C ILE A 88 -0.48 -1.80 -25.00
N SER A 89 -1.74 -2.07 -25.35
CA SER A 89 -2.86 -1.17 -25.04
C SER A 89 -4.19 -1.92 -24.83
N GLY A 90 -5.17 -1.24 -24.24
CA GLY A 90 -6.50 -1.81 -23.94
C GLY A 90 -6.51 -2.71 -22.70
N GLY A 91 -7.48 -3.62 -22.65
CA GLY A 91 -7.63 -4.57 -21.53
C GLY A 91 -8.07 -3.95 -20.19
N PRO A 92 -8.27 -4.80 -19.15
CA PRO A 92 -8.70 -4.37 -17.81
C PRO A 92 -7.56 -3.98 -16.86
N GLY A 93 -6.32 -4.37 -17.17
CA GLY A 93 -5.12 -4.10 -16.37
C GLY A 93 -4.55 -2.70 -16.54
N TYR A 94 -3.68 -2.30 -15.62
CA TYR A 94 -2.81 -1.13 -15.79
C TYR A 94 -1.61 -1.53 -16.66
N ILE A 95 -1.27 -0.73 -17.67
CA ILE A 95 -0.17 -1.02 -18.59
C ILE A 95 0.96 -0.02 -18.39
N ASP A 96 2.19 -0.53 -18.31
CA ASP A 96 3.42 0.26 -18.36
C ASP A 96 4.25 -0.16 -19.58
N ASN A 97 4.41 0.76 -20.54
CA ASN A 97 5.23 0.61 -21.74
C ASN A 97 6.55 1.41 -21.66
N THR A 98 7.00 1.83 -20.47
CA THR A 98 8.23 2.64 -20.32
C THR A 98 9.54 1.85 -20.44
N TRP A 99 9.45 0.51 -20.47
CA TRP A 99 10.58 -0.42 -20.59
C TRP A 99 10.53 -1.17 -21.91
N SER A 100 11.68 -1.72 -22.35
CA SER A 100 11.79 -2.55 -23.57
C SER A 100 10.91 -3.82 -23.56
N SER A 101 10.53 -4.28 -22.37
CA SER A 101 9.47 -5.28 -22.19
C SER A 101 8.36 -4.62 -21.37
N PRO A 102 7.22 -4.27 -22.00
CA PRO A 102 6.05 -3.76 -21.30
C PRO A 102 5.61 -4.66 -20.16
N SER A 103 4.86 -4.10 -19.20
CA SER A 103 4.22 -4.89 -18.16
C SER A 103 2.74 -4.57 -18.05
N ILE A 104 1.97 -5.60 -17.68
CA ILE A 104 0.54 -5.49 -17.36
C ILE A 104 0.41 -5.80 -15.87
N CYS A 105 0.00 -4.81 -15.09
CA CYS A 105 -0.30 -4.92 -13.67
C CYS A 105 -1.81 -5.04 -13.45
N THR A 106 -2.19 -5.67 -12.34
CA THR A 106 -3.59 -5.83 -11.92
C THR A 106 -4.24 -4.45 -11.77
N GLY A 107 -5.22 -4.16 -12.63
CA GLY A 107 -6.01 -2.92 -12.58
C GLY A 107 -7.26 -3.09 -11.72
N TYR A 108 -8.13 -2.07 -11.72
CA TYR A 108 -9.43 -2.11 -11.02
C TYR A 108 -10.30 -3.31 -11.43
N ASN A 109 -10.18 -3.77 -12.68
CA ASN A 109 -10.96 -4.86 -13.25
C ASN A 109 -10.17 -6.18 -13.34
N GLY A 110 -9.00 -6.28 -12.69
CA GLY A 110 -8.13 -7.46 -12.74
C GLY A 110 -7.04 -7.37 -13.80
N LEU A 111 -6.57 -8.53 -14.27
CA LEU A 111 -5.47 -8.69 -15.23
C LEU A 111 -5.85 -9.56 -16.44
N GLU A 112 -6.89 -10.40 -16.31
CA GLU A 112 -7.32 -11.33 -17.36
C GLU A 112 -8.25 -10.63 -18.36
N GLY A 113 -7.98 -10.74 -19.66
CA GLY A 113 -8.78 -10.13 -20.70
C GLY A 113 -8.03 -9.90 -22.02
N SER A 114 -8.68 -9.19 -22.94
CA SER A 114 -8.16 -8.92 -24.28
C SER A 114 -7.32 -7.66 -24.31
N TYR A 115 -6.09 -7.77 -24.82
CA TYR A 115 -5.14 -6.69 -25.01
C TYR A 115 -4.77 -6.56 -26.49
N ASN A 116 -4.41 -5.36 -26.91
CA ASN A 116 -3.83 -5.10 -28.23
C ASN A 116 -2.31 -5.02 -28.09
N TYR A 117 -1.58 -5.53 -29.08
CA TYR A 117 -0.15 -5.30 -29.25
C TYR A 117 0.12 -4.55 -30.55
N THR A 118 1.19 -3.75 -30.53
CA THR A 118 1.91 -3.28 -31.71
C THR A 118 3.38 -3.64 -31.52
N MET A 119 4.00 -4.23 -32.55
CA MET A 119 5.40 -4.63 -32.57
C MET A 119 6.08 -4.10 -33.83
N ARG A 120 7.34 -3.68 -33.72
CA ARG A 120 8.21 -3.30 -34.85
C ARG A 120 9.40 -4.24 -34.94
N SER A 121 9.70 -4.71 -36.14
CA SER A 121 10.95 -5.43 -36.44
C SER A 121 12.10 -4.47 -36.78
N ASN A 122 13.33 -4.93 -36.66
CA ASN A 122 14.56 -4.34 -37.22
C ASN A 122 14.57 -4.04 -38.74
N PHE A 123 13.54 -4.46 -39.48
CA PHE A 123 13.31 -4.11 -40.89
C PHE A 123 12.13 -3.15 -41.09
N ASP A 124 11.81 -2.33 -40.08
CA ASP A 124 10.68 -1.37 -40.05
C ASP A 124 9.28 -1.98 -40.26
N THR A 125 9.14 -3.31 -40.30
CA THR A 125 7.84 -3.98 -40.40
C THR A 125 7.07 -3.81 -39.09
N VAL A 126 5.93 -3.12 -39.15
CA VAL A 126 5.05 -2.88 -38.00
C VAL A 126 3.85 -3.81 -38.07
N CYS A 127 3.74 -4.70 -37.09
CA CYS A 127 2.62 -5.62 -36.93
C CYS A 127 1.76 -5.23 -35.73
N SER A 128 0.46 -5.44 -35.83
CA SER A 128 -0.48 -5.20 -34.72
C SER A 128 -1.56 -6.28 -34.68
N GLY A 129 -2.10 -6.51 -33.49
CA GLY A 129 -3.11 -7.54 -33.30
C GLY A 129 -3.61 -7.59 -31.85
N THR A 130 -4.39 -8.63 -31.55
CA THR A 130 -4.98 -8.86 -30.22
C THR A 130 -4.45 -10.15 -29.63
N PHE A 131 -4.22 -10.16 -28.32
CA PHE A 131 -3.96 -11.37 -27.53
C PHE A 131 -4.85 -11.40 -26.29
N GLN A 132 -5.10 -12.60 -25.77
CA GLN A 132 -5.81 -12.80 -24.52
C GLN A 132 -4.79 -13.11 -23.42
N VAL A 133 -4.97 -12.50 -22.26
CA VAL A 133 -4.26 -12.84 -21.03
C VAL A 133 -5.24 -13.58 -20.12
N THR A 134 -4.83 -14.74 -19.61
CA THR A 134 -5.64 -15.63 -18.78
C THR A 134 -5.02 -15.80 -17.39
N SER A 135 -5.72 -16.51 -16.50
CA SER A 135 -5.22 -16.90 -15.17
C SER A 135 -3.85 -17.62 -15.20
N LYS A 136 -3.45 -18.20 -16.35
CA LYS A 136 -2.16 -18.88 -16.53
C LYS A 136 -0.96 -17.94 -16.57
N ALA A 137 -1.12 -16.69 -17.00
CA ALA A 137 -0.04 -15.71 -16.97
C ALA A 137 0.22 -15.32 -15.51
N GLN A 138 1.25 -15.94 -14.89
CA GLN A 138 1.64 -15.70 -13.51
C GLN A 138 2.76 -14.69 -13.41
N SER A 139 3.69 -14.73 -14.36
CA SER A 139 4.90 -13.92 -14.42
C SER A 139 5.13 -13.27 -15.80
N GLY A 140 4.64 -13.87 -16.90
CA GLY A 140 4.85 -13.29 -18.22
C GLY A 140 3.98 -13.84 -19.35
N VAL A 141 4.02 -13.11 -20.47
CA VAL A 141 3.44 -13.47 -21.76
C VAL A 141 4.49 -13.25 -22.87
N THR A 142 4.53 -14.16 -23.84
CA THR A 142 5.37 -14.04 -25.04
C THR A 142 4.51 -14.10 -26.29
N ILE A 143 4.62 -13.10 -27.15
CA ILE A 143 3.86 -12.94 -28.40
C ILE A 143 4.80 -13.19 -29.58
N ASN A 144 4.57 -14.26 -30.34
CA ASN A 144 5.38 -14.59 -31.53
C ASN A 144 4.59 -14.24 -32.79
N VAL A 145 5.14 -13.42 -33.67
CA VAL A 145 4.47 -12.92 -34.88
C VAL A 145 5.31 -13.23 -36.12
N TYR A 146 4.72 -13.66 -37.22
CA TYR A 146 5.43 -13.80 -38.50
C TYR A 146 5.73 -12.43 -39.14
N ASP A 147 6.68 -12.39 -40.07
CA ASP A 147 6.92 -11.25 -40.99
C ASP A 147 5.65 -10.78 -41.72
N THR A 148 4.76 -11.73 -42.05
CA THR A 148 3.42 -11.48 -42.62
C THR A 148 2.42 -10.86 -41.63
N CYS A 149 2.85 -10.45 -40.44
CA CYS A 149 2.05 -9.94 -39.32
C CYS A 149 0.96 -10.88 -38.78
N ASN A 150 0.96 -12.14 -39.21
CA ASN A 150 0.12 -13.17 -38.61
C ASN A 150 0.68 -13.58 -37.24
N LEU A 151 -0.18 -13.57 -36.22
CA LEU A 151 0.15 -14.09 -34.89
C LEU A 151 0.43 -15.60 -35.01
N SER A 152 1.66 -16.00 -34.69
CA SER A 152 2.11 -17.40 -34.72
C SER A 152 1.70 -18.14 -33.46
N TYR A 153 1.97 -17.53 -32.29
CA TYR A 153 1.76 -18.16 -30.99
C TYR A 153 1.74 -17.12 -29.86
N VAL A 154 1.05 -17.46 -28.76
CA VAL A 154 1.11 -16.73 -27.49
C VAL A 154 1.37 -17.73 -26.37
N SER A 155 2.43 -17.52 -25.59
CA SER A 155 2.75 -18.30 -24.40
C SER A 155 2.42 -17.53 -23.13
N GLU A 156 1.97 -18.24 -22.10
CA GLU A 156 1.71 -17.70 -20.76
C GLU A 156 2.47 -18.55 -19.72
N TYR A 157 3.12 -17.90 -18.75
CA TYR A 157 3.91 -18.54 -17.68
C TYR A 157 4.01 -17.65 -16.43
#